data_AF-A0A954QS82-F1
#
_entry.id   AF-A0A954QS82-F1
#
_cell.length_a   1.000
_cell.length_b   1.000
_cell.length_c   1.000
_cell.angle_alpha   90.00
_cell.angle_beta   90.00
_cell.angle_gamma   90.00
#
_symmetry.space_group_name_H-M   'P 1'
#
loop_
_entity.id
_entity.type
_entity.pdbx_description
1 polymer ?
#
loop_
_entity_poly.entity_id
_entity_poly.type
_entity_poly.pdbx_seq_one_letter_code
_entity_poly.pdbx_strand_id
1 'polypeptide(L)' 'DLPELLDRLIPPDRSYGHEQTWHDGNAHGHLQATWLGPELTVPIAEHRLVLGTWQQIFHLECDVRPRRRELVITVQGE' A
#
# COMPACT_ATOMS: atom_id res chain seq x y z
N ASP A 1 8.86 9.95 -7.21
CA ASP A 1 7.54 10.31 -7.73
C ASP A 1 6.39 9.82 -6.86
N LEU A 2 6.06 8.52 -6.83
CA LEU A 2 4.89 8.06 -6.05
C LEU A 2 5.00 8.38 -4.54
N PRO A 3 6.09 8.05 -3.82
CA PRO A 3 6.21 8.40 -2.40
C PRO A 3 6.10 9.92 -2.15
N GLU A 4 6.79 10.72 -2.97
CA GLU A 4 6.74 12.18 -2.88
C GLU A 4 5.33 12.74 -3.13
N LEU A 5 4.59 12.18 -4.09
CA LEU A 5 3.19 12.53 -4.34
C LEU A 5 2.31 12.19 -3.13
N LEU A 6 2.50 11.01 -2.54
CA LEU A 6 1.75 10.57 -1.36
C LEU A 6 2.04 11.46 -0.15
N ASP A 7 3.29 11.84 0.08
CA ASP A 7 3.67 12.78 1.15
C ASP A 7 3.09 14.18 0.89
N ARG A 8 3.02 14.63 -0.36
CA ARG A 8 2.38 15.91 -0.67
C ARG A 8 0.86 15.88 -0.42
N LEU A 9 0.20 14.77 -0.69
CA LEU A 9 -1.26 14.61 -0.48
C LEU A 9 -1.60 14.32 0.99
N ILE A 10 -0.74 13.58 1.68
CA ILE A 10 -0.93 13.07 3.04
C ILE A 10 0.40 13.31 3.80
N PRO A 11 0.63 14.55 4.28
CA PRO A 11 1.94 14.94 4.80
C PRO A 11 2.31 14.28 6.12
N PRO A 12 3.54 13.77 6.26
CA PRO A 12 3.99 13.13 7.50
C PRO A 12 4.10 14.08 8.69
N ASP A 13 4.25 15.39 8.43
CA ASP A 13 4.38 16.45 9.44
C ASP A 13 3.06 17.08 9.87
N ARG A 14 1.94 16.69 9.26
CA ARG A 14 0.61 17.18 9.64
C ARG A 14 0.21 16.65 11.02
N SER A 15 -0.47 17.49 11.81
CA SER A 15 -1.10 17.03 13.05
C SER A 15 -2.30 16.13 12.76
N TYR A 16 -2.21 14.87 13.17
CA TYR A 16 -3.27 13.86 13.05
C TYR A 16 -3.83 13.47 14.41
N GLY A 17 -5.13 13.19 14.47
CA GLY A 17 -5.76 12.71 15.71
C GLY A 17 -5.22 11.35 16.19
N HIS A 18 -4.79 10.49 15.26
CA HIS A 18 -4.08 9.24 15.57
C HIS A 18 -2.84 9.51 16.42
N GLU A 19 -2.04 10.51 16.03
CA GLU A 19 -0.80 10.84 16.74
C GLU A 19 -1.06 11.39 18.15
N GLN A 20 -2.21 12.05 18.37
CA GLN A 20 -2.60 12.52 19.70
C GLN A 20 -2.99 11.36 20.65
N THR A 21 -3.26 10.17 20.11
CA THR A 21 -3.69 9.00 20.87
C THR A 21 -2.56 7.97 21.04
N TRP A 22 -1.83 7.69 19.97
CA TRP A 22 -0.90 6.55 19.89
C TRP A 22 0.59 6.94 19.93
N HIS A 23 0.92 8.17 19.56
CA HIS A 23 2.29 8.71 19.58
C HIS A 23 3.33 7.82 18.86
N ASP A 24 2.95 7.18 17.76
CA ASP A 24 3.79 6.22 17.02
C ASP A 24 4.35 6.76 15.70
N GLY A 25 3.88 7.93 15.25
CA GLY A 25 4.39 8.69 14.11
C GLY A 25 3.92 8.22 12.74
N ASN A 26 3.01 7.24 12.66
CA ASN A 26 2.66 6.58 11.40
C ASN A 26 1.23 6.89 10.89
N ALA A 27 0.61 7.93 11.44
CA ALA A 27 -0.74 8.36 11.05
C ALA A 27 -0.89 8.61 9.54
N HIS A 28 0.11 9.24 8.90
CA HIS A 28 0.13 9.46 7.45
C HIS A 28 0.18 8.13 6.69
N GLY A 29 1.00 7.17 7.16
CA GLY A 29 1.12 5.84 6.57
C GLY A 29 -0.19 5.07 6.54
N HIS A 30 -1.00 5.16 7.60
CA HIS A 30 -2.35 4.58 7.64
C HIS A 30 -3.27 5.15 6.54
N LEU A 31 -3.22 6.47 6.33
CA LEU A 31 -4.04 7.14 5.32
C LEU A 31 -3.53 6.85 3.90
N GLN A 32 -2.21 6.83 3.68
CA GLN A 32 -1.60 6.45 2.40
C GLN A 32 -1.98 5.01 2.01
N ALA A 33 -1.85 4.05 2.93
CA ALA A 33 -2.24 2.67 2.70
C ALA A 33 -3.75 2.51 2.42
N THR A 34 -4.59 3.28 3.12
CA THR A 34 -6.04 3.28 2.90
C THR A 34 -6.39 3.84 1.52
N TRP A 35 -5.68 4.87 1.06
CA TRP A 35 -5.91 5.48 -0.24
C TRP A 35 -5.52 4.55 -1.41
N LEU A 36 -4.41 3.82 -1.27
CA LEU A 36 -3.96 2.86 -2.27
C LEU A 36 -4.79 1.57 -2.31
N GLY A 37 -5.37 1.20 -1.17
CA GLY A 37 -6.04 -0.07 -0.99
C GLY A 37 -5.08 -1.19 -0.57
N PRO A 38 -5.52 -2.14 0.29
CA PRO A 38 -4.65 -3.18 0.82
C PRO A 38 -4.51 -4.40 -0.10
N GLU A 39 -5.23 -4.44 -1.23
CA GLU A 39 -5.33 -5.60 -2.11
C GLU A 39 -5.48 -5.20 -3.58
N LEU A 40 -5.27 -6.19 -4.45
CA LEU A 40 -5.56 -6.11 -5.88
C LEU A 40 -5.95 -7.49 -6.40
N THR A 41 -6.71 -7.50 -7.50
CA THR A 41 -7.10 -8.72 -8.21
C THR A 41 -6.56 -8.66 -9.62
N VAL A 42 -5.88 -9.74 -10.06
CA VAL A 42 -5.33 -9.87 -11.41
C VAL A 42 -5.93 -11.10 -12.09
N PRO A 43 -6.47 -10.99 -13.32
CA PRO A 43 -6.94 -12.15 -14.05
C PRO A 43 -5.79 -13.12 -14.38
N ILE A 44 -6.12 -14.41 -14.46
CA ILE A 44 -5.20 -15.45 -14.89
C ILE A 44 -5.75 -16.08 -16.16
N ALA A 45 -4.93 -16.17 -17.20
CA ALA A 45 -5.27 -16.85 -18.45
C ALA A 45 -4.04 -17.59 -18.96
N GLU A 46 -4.24 -18.78 -19.53
CA GLU A 46 -3.16 -19.62 -20.08
C GLU A 46 -1.98 -19.81 -19.09
N HIS A 47 -2.31 -20.06 -17.82
CA HIS A 47 -1.35 -20.23 -16.72
C HIS A 47 -0.45 -19.00 -16.43
N ARG A 48 -0.88 -17.80 -16.83
CA ARG A 48 -0.14 -16.55 -16.61
C ARG A 48 -1.02 -15.43 -16.09
N LEU A 49 -0.43 -14.54 -15.27
CA LEU A 49 -1.08 -13.29 -14.89
C LEU A 49 -1.30 -12.43 -16.13
N VAL A 50 -2.51 -11.93 -16.32
CA VAL A 50 -2.86 -11.02 -17.41
C VAL A 50 -2.51 -9.60 -16.97
N LEU A 51 -1.30 -9.17 -17.35
CA LEU A 51 -0.78 -7.83 -17.11
C LEU A 51 -0.52 -7.14 -18.45
N GLY A 52 -0.77 -5.84 -18.51
CA GLY A 52 -0.32 -4.99 -19.61
C GLY A 52 1.21 -4.85 -19.62
N THR A 53 1.76 -4.41 -20.76
CA THR A 53 3.21 -4.31 -21.00
C THR A 53 4.00 -3.62 -19.89
N TRP A 54 3.39 -2.64 -19.22
CA TRP A 54 4.03 -1.80 -18.19
C TRP A 54 3.45 -2.00 -16.78
N GLN A 55 2.54 -2.96 -16.60
CA GLN A 55 1.96 -3.23 -15.28
C GLN A 55 2.88 -4.13 -14.46
N GLN A 56 3.08 -3.76 -13.20
CA GLN A 56 3.84 -4.54 -12.23
C GLN A 56 3.06 -4.60 -10.90
N ILE A 57 3.21 -5.71 -10.20
CA ILE A 57 2.68 -5.90 -8.85
C ILE A 57 3.81 -5.62 -7.88
N PHE A 58 3.59 -4.68 -6.96
CA PHE A 58 4.55 -4.34 -5.91
C PHE A 58 3.82 -4.10 -4.59
N HIS A 59 4.55 -4.29 -3.50
CA HIS A 59 4.13 -3.87 -2.17
C HIS A 59 4.76 -2.52 -1.85
N LEU A 60 3.94 -1.54 -1.42
CA LEU A 60 4.43 -0.26 -0.92
C LEU A 60 4.30 -0.24 0.60
N GLU A 61 5.45 -0.29 1.29
CA GLU A 61 5.51 -0.08 2.73
C GLU A 61 5.29 1.40 3.04
N CYS A 62 4.20 1.71 3.74
CA CYS A 62 3.83 3.09 4.10
C CYS A 62 4.17 3.44 5.56
N ASP A 63 4.68 2.48 6.35
CA ASP A 63 5.01 2.72 7.76
C ASP A 63 6.41 3.33 7.92
N VAL A 64 6.62 3.98 9.06
CA VAL A 64 7.83 4.76 9.35
C VAL A 64 9.02 3.94 9.83
N ARG A 65 8.86 2.61 9.97
CA ARG A 65 9.89 1.68 10.45
C ARG A 65 9.83 0.36 9.69
N PRO A 66 10.96 -0.34 9.51
CA PRO A 66 10.97 -1.66 8.90
C PRO A 66 10.11 -2.65 9.68
N ARG A 67 9.28 -3.42 8.98
CA ARG A 67 8.48 -4.50 9.55
C ARG A 67 8.58 -5.76 8.71
N ARG A 68 8.33 -6.90 9.35
CA ARG A 68 8.01 -8.13 8.63
C ARG A 68 6.56 -8.02 8.16
N ARG A 69 6.36 -8.11 6.85
CA ARG A 69 5.03 -8.12 6.22
C ARG A 69 4.72 -9.51 5.68
N GLU A 70 3.44 -9.86 5.70
CA GLU A 70 2.91 -11.08 5.11
C GLU A 70 1.98 -10.67 3.97
N LEU A 71 2.16 -11.31 2.81
CA LEU A 71 1.30 -11.13 1.65
C LEU A 71 0.54 -12.44 1.44
N VAL A 72 -0.77 -12.39 1.48
CA VAL A 72 -1.64 -13.54 1.23
C VAL A 72 -2.04 -13.52 -0.25
N ILE A 73 -1.84 -14.64 -0.93
CA ILE A 73 -2.21 -14.81 -2.33
C ILE A 73 -3.29 -15.88 -2.39
N THR A 74 -4.48 -15.48 -2.82
CA THR A 74 -5.60 -16.39 -3.07
C THR A 74 -5.78 -16.54 -4.57
N VAL A 75 -5.82 -17.79 -5.05
CA VAL A 75 -6.09 -18.11 -6.45
C VAL A 75 -7.40 -18.88 -6.51
N GLN A 76 -8.33 -18.42 -7.35
CA GLN A 76 -9.65 -19.03 -7.53
C GLN A 76 -9.98 -19.07 -9.02
N GLY A 77 -10.45 -20.21 -9.50
CA GLY A 77 -10.79 -20.46 -10.91
C GLY A 77 -10.79 -21.95 -11.23
N GLU A 78 -11.05 -22.28 -12.50
CA GLU A 78 -10.95 -23.62 -13.09
C GLU A 78 -9.80 -23.69 -14.09
#